data_AF-A0A8H9FS23-F1
#
_entry.id   AF-A0A8H9FS23-F1
#
_cell.length_a   1.000
_cell.length_b   1.000
_cell.length_c   1.000
_cell.angle_alpha   90.00
_cell.angle_beta   90.00
_cell.angle_gamma   90.00
#
_symmetry.space_group_name_H-M   'P 1'
#
loop_
_entity.id
_entity.type
_entity.pdbx_description
1 polymer ?
#
loop_
_entity_poly.entity_id
_entity_poly.type
_entity_poly.pdbx_seq_one_letter_code
_entity_poly.pdbx_strand_id
1 'polypeptide(L)'
;MPTPTKGPRLGGGPAHERLILANLVTSLFEHDSITTTESKAKRLRPLAERLITFAKRGDLHARRRVMTVVRDKGVVHRLFVEVAPDMAERQGGYTRITKIGPRKGDNAPMAVIELVREPVAKKATVKEAEGATKRAAKESKESKAAEAEAPVTAAPATEAPEATEAAAAVELPKGSVAANEDGSAPEGYSVKGNADSGKYHVEGSQWYDQTEAEFWFTSAEDAKAAGFEPAGGEAAQAQGDDA
;
A
#
# COMPACT_ATOMS: atom_id res chain seq x y z
N MET A 1 -5.33 -18.60 19.46
CA MET A 1 -6.06 -19.47 18.50
C MET A 1 -7.35 -18.78 18.09
N PRO A 2 -7.95 -19.08 16.92
CA PRO A 2 -9.26 -18.51 16.57
C PRO A 2 -10.32 -19.05 17.54
N THR A 3 -11.46 -18.37 17.65
CA THR A 3 -12.52 -18.74 18.59
C THR A 3 -12.91 -20.20 18.37
N PRO A 4 -12.87 -21.05 19.42
CA PRO A 4 -13.22 -22.46 19.28
C PRO A 4 -14.61 -22.63 18.69
N THR A 5 -14.81 -23.66 17.86
CA THR A 5 -16.15 -24.02 17.38
C THR A 5 -17.06 -24.34 18.57
N LYS A 6 -18.34 -23.93 18.47
CA LYS A 6 -19.41 -24.50 19.28
C LYS A 6 -19.96 -25.71 18.51
N GLY A 7 -20.10 -26.85 19.20
CA GLY A 7 -20.59 -28.10 18.60
C GLY A 7 -19.50 -29.02 18.04
N PRO A 8 -19.89 -30.02 17.22
CA PRO A 8 -18.97 -31.01 16.67
C PRO A 8 -17.83 -30.38 15.86
N ARG A 9 -16.66 -31.04 15.93
CA ARG A 9 -15.43 -30.65 15.23
C ARG A 9 -15.41 -31.22 13.81
N LEU A 10 -14.69 -30.55 12.90
CA LEU A 10 -14.50 -31.08 11.55
C LEU A 10 -13.61 -32.33 11.58
N GLY A 11 -13.98 -33.39 10.86
CA GLY A 11 -13.20 -34.64 10.83
C GLY A 11 -13.32 -35.47 12.13
N GLY A 12 -14.34 -35.24 12.95
CA GLY A 12 -14.67 -36.08 14.11
C GLY A 12 -13.93 -35.73 15.41
N GLY A 13 -12.76 -35.10 15.35
CA GLY A 13 -11.97 -34.76 16.54
C GLY A 13 -11.08 -33.53 16.38
N PRO A 14 -10.58 -32.95 17.50
CA PRO A 14 -9.82 -31.70 17.49
C PRO A 14 -8.45 -31.83 16.81
N ALA A 15 -7.80 -33.00 16.91
CA ALA A 15 -6.52 -33.24 16.24
C ALA A 15 -6.70 -33.27 14.71
N HIS A 16 -7.72 -33.98 14.23
CA HIS A 16 -8.02 -34.07 12.80
C HIS A 16 -8.46 -32.72 12.21
N GLU A 17 -9.28 -31.95 12.93
CA GLU A 17 -9.65 -30.60 12.50
C GLU A 17 -8.43 -29.70 12.26
N ARG A 18 -7.44 -29.75 13.16
CA ARG A 18 -6.19 -28.97 13.01
C ARG A 18 -5.43 -29.35 11.74
N LEU A 19 -5.34 -30.65 11.43
CA LEU A 19 -4.67 -31.14 10.22
C LEU A 19 -5.43 -30.75 8.94
N ILE A 20 -6.76 -30.89 8.95
CA ILE A 20 -7.61 -30.45 7.83
C ILE A 20 -7.40 -28.96 7.56
N LEU A 21 -7.44 -28.12 8.60
CA LEU A 21 -7.26 -26.68 8.44
C LEU A 21 -5.84 -26.32 7.99
N ALA A 22 -4.81 -26.98 8.51
CA ALA A 22 -3.43 -26.76 8.09
C ALA A 22 -3.24 -27.08 6.60
N ASN A 23 -3.78 -28.20 6.13
CA ASN A 23 -3.70 -28.58 4.71
C ASN A 23 -4.48 -27.59 3.83
N LEU A 24 -5.70 -27.22 4.22
CA LEU A 24 -6.50 -26.25 3.47
C LEU A 24 -5.84 -24.87 3.38
N VAL A 25 -5.21 -24.38 4.46
CA VAL A 25 -4.45 -23.12 4.41
C VAL A 25 -3.28 -23.25 3.46
N THR A 26 -2.55 -24.36 3.52
CA THR A 26 -1.37 -24.60 2.68
C THR A 26 -1.78 -24.55 1.21
N SER A 27 -2.83 -25.27 0.83
CA SER A 27 -3.37 -25.24 -0.54
C SER A 27 -3.91 -23.86 -0.95
N LEU A 28 -4.51 -23.10 -0.02
CA LEU A 28 -4.98 -21.74 -0.31
C LEU A 28 -3.81 -20.81 -0.66
N PHE A 29 -2.69 -20.89 0.06
CA PHE A 29 -1.50 -20.08 -0.24
C PHE A 29 -0.73 -20.58 -1.46
N GLU A 30 -0.89 -21.85 -1.83
CA GLU A 30 -0.28 -22.45 -3.01
C GLU A 30 -1.06 -22.18 -4.31
N HIS A 31 -2.39 -22.04 -4.24
CA HIS A 31 -3.22 -21.90 -5.44
C HIS A 31 -4.01 -20.59 -5.52
N ASP A 32 -3.89 -19.72 -4.52
CA ASP A 32 -4.66 -18.47 -4.32
C ASP A 32 -6.17 -18.65 -4.14
N SER A 33 -6.75 -19.74 -4.66
CA SER A 33 -8.15 -20.09 -4.57
C SER A 33 -8.33 -21.60 -4.41
N ILE A 34 -9.29 -22.01 -3.58
CA ILE A 34 -9.68 -23.42 -3.42
C ILE A 34 -11.20 -23.56 -3.33
N THR A 35 -11.72 -24.66 -3.85
CA THR A 35 -13.14 -25.02 -3.74
C THR A 35 -13.34 -26.04 -2.62
N THR A 36 -14.19 -25.74 -1.65
CA THR A 36 -14.44 -26.60 -0.48
C THR A 36 -15.87 -26.45 0.02
N THR A 37 -16.24 -27.14 1.11
CA THR A 37 -17.57 -26.95 1.72
C THR A 37 -17.65 -25.60 2.43
N GLU A 38 -18.82 -24.96 2.43
CA GLU A 38 -19.04 -23.65 3.07
C GLU A 38 -18.61 -23.66 4.54
N SER A 39 -18.87 -24.76 5.23
CA SER A 39 -18.47 -24.97 6.62
C SER A 39 -16.95 -24.95 6.82
N LYS A 40 -16.18 -25.61 5.93
CA LYS A 40 -14.71 -25.61 5.96
C LYS A 40 -14.16 -24.23 5.62
N ALA A 41 -14.69 -23.58 4.59
CA ALA A 41 -14.28 -22.23 4.20
C ALA A 41 -14.44 -21.21 5.34
N LYS A 42 -15.60 -21.21 6.02
CA LYS A 42 -15.84 -20.32 7.17
C LYS A 42 -14.89 -20.59 8.34
N ARG A 43 -14.49 -21.84 8.57
CA ARG A 43 -13.52 -22.22 9.61
C ARG A 43 -12.09 -21.86 9.23
N LEU A 44 -11.78 -21.87 7.94
CA LEU A 44 -10.46 -21.55 7.39
C LEU A 44 -10.11 -20.06 7.54
N ARG A 45 -11.07 -19.16 7.28
CA ARG A 45 -10.89 -17.70 7.30
C ARG A 45 -10.08 -17.15 8.47
N PRO A 46 -10.47 -17.35 9.75
CA PRO A 46 -9.76 -16.73 10.87
C PRO A 46 -8.35 -17.31 11.09
N LEU A 47 -8.05 -18.49 10.56
CA LEU A 47 -6.70 -19.05 10.57
C LEU A 47 -5.86 -18.43 9.46
N ALA A 48 -6.37 -18.40 8.22
CA ALA A 48 -5.69 -17.82 7.07
C ALA A 48 -5.39 -16.32 7.29
N GLU A 49 -6.38 -15.53 7.72
CA GLU A 49 -6.23 -14.10 7.96
C GLU A 49 -5.16 -13.80 9.02
N ARG A 50 -5.06 -14.64 10.07
CA ARG A 50 -4.04 -14.49 11.10
C ARG A 50 -2.64 -14.82 10.58
N LEU A 51 -2.49 -15.83 9.73
CA LEU A 51 -1.19 -16.20 9.14
C LEU A 51 -0.70 -15.11 8.18
N ILE A 52 -1.59 -14.52 7.38
CA ILE A 52 -1.27 -13.37 6.53
C ILE A 52 -0.84 -12.18 7.41
N THR A 53 -1.52 -11.94 8.54
CA THR A 53 -1.14 -10.89 9.48
C THR A 53 0.27 -11.10 10.06
N PHE A 54 0.65 -12.35 10.37
CA PHE A 54 2.02 -12.66 10.77
C PHE A 54 3.00 -12.46 9.61
N ALA A 55 2.64 -12.87 8.39
CA ALA A 55 3.48 -12.71 7.22
C ALA A 55 3.79 -11.23 6.92
N LYS A 56 2.78 -10.36 7.03
CA LYS A 56 2.95 -8.90 6.90
C LYS A 56 3.91 -8.27 7.89
N ARG A 57 4.11 -8.88 9.08
CA ARG A 57 5.11 -8.40 10.05
C ARG A 57 6.54 -8.70 9.61
N GLY A 58 6.76 -9.79 8.88
CA GLY A 58 8.06 -10.12 8.28
C GLY A 58 9.16 -10.63 9.23
N ASP A 59 8.95 -10.66 10.55
CA ASP A 59 9.98 -11.04 11.52
C ASP A 59 10.27 -12.56 11.58
N LEU A 60 11.45 -12.93 12.12
CA LEU A 60 11.85 -14.33 12.30
C LEU A 60 10.87 -15.08 13.21
N HIS A 61 10.31 -14.40 14.20
CA HIS A 61 9.32 -14.97 15.10
C HIS A 61 8.03 -15.35 14.34
N ALA A 62 7.51 -14.48 13.49
CA ALA A 62 6.34 -14.75 12.63
C ALA A 62 6.60 -15.95 11.72
N ARG A 63 7.77 -16.01 11.07
CA ARG A 63 8.14 -17.18 10.25
C ARG A 63 8.08 -18.48 11.05
N ARG A 64 8.67 -18.51 12.26
CA ARG A 64 8.59 -19.66 13.18
C ARG A 64 7.16 -19.99 13.59
N ARG A 65 6.33 -18.97 13.84
CA ARG A 65 4.90 -19.16 14.18
C ARG A 65 4.11 -19.76 13.02
N VAL A 66 4.32 -19.30 11.80
CA VAL A 66 3.65 -19.84 10.60
C VAL A 66 4.08 -21.29 10.36
N MET A 67 5.37 -21.61 10.52
CA MET A 67 5.91 -22.97 10.36
C MET A 67 5.32 -24.00 11.34
N THR A 68 4.66 -23.57 12.42
CA THR A 68 3.94 -24.50 13.31
C THR A 68 2.64 -25.04 12.70
N VAL A 69 2.11 -24.36 11.67
CA VAL A 69 0.87 -24.72 10.97
C VAL A 69 1.18 -25.20 9.55
N VAL A 70 1.89 -24.39 8.78
CA VAL A 70 2.27 -24.68 7.39
C VAL A 70 3.66 -25.31 7.40
N ARG A 71 3.74 -26.60 7.09
CA ARG A 71 4.99 -27.37 7.13
C ARG A 71 5.86 -27.20 5.90
N ASP A 72 5.24 -26.86 4.77
CA ASP A 72 5.95 -26.67 3.50
C ASP A 72 6.70 -25.32 3.50
N LYS A 73 8.03 -25.39 3.32
CA LYS A 73 8.90 -24.21 3.30
C LYS A 73 8.71 -23.36 2.03
N GLY A 74 8.35 -23.98 0.90
CA GLY A 74 8.08 -23.27 -0.35
C GLY A 74 6.85 -22.37 -0.23
N VAL A 75 5.78 -22.92 0.34
CA VAL A 75 4.55 -22.15 0.61
C VAL A 75 4.79 -21.04 1.64
N VAL A 76 5.59 -21.30 2.69
CA VAL A 76 5.98 -20.26 3.65
C VAL A 76 6.81 -19.16 2.97
N HIS A 77 7.73 -19.50 2.07
CA HIS A 77 8.50 -18.51 1.33
C HIS A 77 7.56 -17.62 0.50
N ARG A 78 6.69 -18.23 -0.31
CA ARG A 78 5.69 -17.54 -1.13
C ARG A 78 4.79 -16.61 -0.32
N LEU A 79 4.31 -17.07 0.84
CA LEU A 79 3.47 -16.28 1.72
C LEU A 79 4.13 -14.97 2.16
N PHE A 80 5.44 -14.97 2.43
CA PHE A 80 6.17 -13.80 2.90
C PHE A 80 6.71 -12.92 1.78
N VAL A 81 7.03 -13.50 0.62
CA VAL A 81 7.67 -12.79 -0.50
C VAL A 81 6.65 -12.25 -1.50
N GLU A 82 5.56 -12.96 -1.76
CA GLU A 82 4.55 -12.56 -2.74
C GLU A 82 3.27 -12.07 -2.07
N VAL A 83 2.66 -12.93 -1.24
CA VAL A 83 1.30 -12.67 -0.73
C VAL A 83 1.26 -11.54 0.29
N ALA A 84 2.25 -11.45 1.18
CA ALA A 84 2.28 -10.43 2.22
C ALA A 84 2.47 -9.00 1.68
N PRO A 85 3.39 -8.74 0.72
CA PRO A 85 3.51 -7.44 0.05
C PRO A 85 2.23 -7.02 -0.67
N ASP A 86 1.59 -7.93 -1.44
CA ASP A 86 0.33 -7.65 -2.14
C ASP A 86 -0.78 -7.15 -1.21
N MET A 87 -0.75 -7.59 0.05
CA MET A 87 -1.75 -7.27 1.06
C MET A 87 -1.27 -6.26 2.10
N ALA A 88 -0.15 -5.58 1.88
CA ALA A 88 0.48 -4.68 2.86
C ALA A 88 -0.46 -3.54 3.30
N GLU A 89 -1.13 -2.89 2.33
CA GLU A 89 -2.02 -1.75 2.59
C GLU A 89 -3.38 -2.15 3.18
N ARG A 90 -3.79 -3.41 2.99
CA ARG A 90 -5.10 -3.93 3.42
C ARG A 90 -5.13 -4.22 4.92
N GLN A 91 -6.02 -3.57 5.67
CA GLN A 91 -6.18 -3.80 7.11
C GLN A 91 -7.26 -4.85 7.43
N GLY A 92 -6.97 -6.11 7.09
CA GLY A 92 -7.88 -7.25 7.33
C GLY A 92 -8.78 -7.58 6.16
N GLY A 93 -9.53 -8.70 6.27
CA GLY A 93 -10.38 -9.19 5.19
C GLY A 93 -9.57 -9.64 3.96
N TYR A 94 -8.53 -10.45 4.20
CA TYR A 94 -7.61 -10.92 3.15
C TYR A 94 -8.18 -12.04 2.27
N THR A 95 -9.27 -12.67 2.70
CA THR A 95 -9.91 -13.77 2.01
C THR A 95 -11.37 -13.45 1.69
N ARG A 96 -11.84 -13.84 0.50
CA ARG A 96 -13.24 -13.76 0.07
C ARG A 96 -13.83 -15.18 0.00
N ILE A 97 -15.09 -15.35 0.43
CA ILE A 97 -15.84 -16.60 0.25
C ILE A 97 -16.99 -16.32 -0.72
N THR A 98 -17.00 -17.05 -1.83
CA THR A 98 -18.06 -17.02 -2.82
C THR A 98 -18.81 -18.35 -2.76
N LYS A 99 -20.12 -18.30 -2.49
CA LYS A 99 -20.95 -19.52 -2.46
C LYS A 99 -21.15 -20.03 -3.88
N ILE A 100 -21.06 -21.34 -4.05
CA ILE A 100 -21.35 -22.01 -5.33
C ILE A 100 -22.48 -23.03 -5.13
N GLY A 101 -22.97 -23.59 -6.23
CA GLY A 101 -24.02 -24.60 -6.20
C GLY A 101 -23.67 -25.80 -5.31
N PRO A 102 -24.67 -26.50 -4.74
CA PRO A 102 -24.41 -27.64 -3.88
C PRO A 102 -23.77 -28.80 -4.65
N ARG A 103 -22.97 -29.62 -3.94
CA ARG A 103 -22.32 -30.77 -4.54
C ARG A 103 -23.33 -31.87 -4.88
N LYS A 104 -23.22 -32.42 -6.09
CA LYS A 104 -24.02 -33.57 -6.53
C LYS A 104 -23.66 -34.81 -5.70
N GLY A 105 -24.66 -35.48 -5.14
CA GLY A 105 -24.53 -36.70 -4.36
C GLY A 105 -24.94 -36.53 -2.90
N ASP A 106 -24.30 -35.61 -2.18
CA ASP A 106 -24.58 -35.34 -0.76
C ASP A 106 -25.25 -33.99 -0.49
N ASN A 107 -25.53 -33.21 -1.55
CA ASN A 107 -26.12 -31.88 -1.49
C ASN A 107 -25.38 -30.93 -0.54
N ALA A 108 -24.08 -31.15 -0.33
CA ALA A 108 -23.29 -30.33 0.58
C ALA A 108 -23.15 -28.90 0.01
N PRO A 109 -23.38 -27.84 0.81
CA PRO A 109 -23.19 -26.48 0.35
C PRO A 109 -21.69 -26.22 0.13
N MET A 110 -21.34 -25.85 -1.10
CA MET A 110 -19.98 -25.62 -1.53
C MET A 110 -19.69 -24.11 -1.60
N ALA A 111 -18.41 -23.75 -1.46
CA ALA A 111 -17.93 -22.39 -1.61
C ALA A 111 -16.49 -22.39 -2.13
N VAL A 112 -16.17 -21.36 -2.90
CA VAL A 112 -14.79 -21.01 -3.27
C VAL A 112 -14.28 -20.03 -2.22
N ILE A 113 -13.09 -20.28 -1.69
CA ILE A 113 -12.36 -19.32 -0.85
C ILE A 113 -11.10 -18.89 -1.58
N GLU A 114 -10.92 -17.59 -1.70
CA GLU A 114 -9.85 -16.97 -2.50
C GLU A 114 -9.16 -15.82 -1.76
N LEU A 115 -7.90 -15.56 -2.11
CA LEU A 115 -7.12 -14.42 -1.64
C LEU A 115 -7.54 -13.14 -2.38
N VAL A 116 -7.74 -12.05 -1.65
CA VAL A 116 -8.13 -10.76 -2.22
C VAL A 116 -6.88 -9.99 -2.62
N ARG A 117 -6.50 -10.08 -3.91
CA ARG A 117 -5.36 -9.33 -4.48
C ARG A 117 -5.74 -7.99 -5.14
N GLU A 118 -7.03 -7.67 -5.16
CA GLU A 118 -7.50 -6.36 -5.65
C GLU A 118 -6.92 -5.23 -4.77
N PRO A 119 -6.35 -4.17 -5.36
CA PRO A 119 -5.80 -3.05 -4.61
C PRO A 119 -6.91 -2.33 -3.83
N VAL A 120 -6.60 -1.88 -2.61
CA VAL A 120 -7.55 -1.15 -1.76
C VAL A 120 -7.46 0.34 -2.09
N ALA A 121 -8.60 1.01 -2.25
CA ALA A 121 -8.61 2.47 -2.32
C ALA A 121 -7.97 3.07 -1.06
N LYS A 122 -7.06 4.03 -1.24
CA LYS A 122 -6.31 4.67 -0.14
C LYS A 122 -7.27 5.30 0.86
N LYS A 123 -7.03 5.08 2.16
CA LYS A 123 -7.93 5.57 3.24
C LYS A 123 -8.16 7.09 3.23
N ALA A 124 -7.21 7.87 2.71
CA ALA A 124 -7.36 9.32 2.57
C ALA A 124 -8.51 9.67 1.62
N THR A 125 -8.60 9.00 0.46
CA THR A 125 -9.66 9.26 -0.53
C THR A 125 -11.03 8.85 0.01
N VAL A 126 -11.11 7.78 0.81
CA VAL A 126 -12.35 7.37 1.48
C VAL A 126 -12.79 8.38 2.54
N LYS A 127 -11.87 8.93 3.34
CA LYS A 127 -12.18 9.94 4.37
C LYS A 127 -12.62 11.28 3.77
N GLU A 128 -12.01 11.69 2.66
CA GLU A 128 -12.42 12.89 1.91
C GLU A 128 -13.79 12.69 1.27
N ALA A 129 -14.04 11.52 0.67
CA ALA A 129 -15.34 11.17 0.12
C ALA A 129 -16.43 11.15 1.20
N GLU A 130 -16.22 10.48 2.35
CA GLU A 130 -17.16 10.48 3.48
C GLU A 130 -17.40 11.89 4.04
N GLY A 131 -16.36 12.72 4.09
CA GLY A 131 -16.45 14.12 4.50
C GLY A 131 -17.22 15.00 3.52
N ALA A 132 -17.12 14.75 2.22
CA ALA A 132 -17.90 15.43 1.19
C ALA A 132 -19.38 15.02 1.24
N THR A 133 -19.67 13.72 1.37
CA THR A 133 -21.05 13.22 1.47
C THR A 133 -21.74 13.70 2.75
N LYS A 134 -21.00 13.79 3.87
CA LYS A 134 -21.55 14.33 5.13
C LYS A 134 -21.83 15.84 5.06
N ARG A 135 -21.02 16.60 4.33
CA ARG A 135 -21.26 18.04 4.07
C ARG A 135 -22.49 18.25 3.19
N ALA A 136 -22.59 17.52 2.08
CA ALA A 136 -23.75 17.55 1.20
C ALA A 136 -25.07 17.08 1.89
N ALA A 137 -24.99 16.10 2.79
CA ALA A 137 -26.14 15.65 3.59
C ALA A 137 -26.54 16.65 4.68
N LYS A 138 -25.61 17.50 5.16
CA LYS A 138 -25.91 18.57 6.11
C LYS A 138 -26.54 19.77 5.38
N GLU A 139 -25.98 20.18 4.25
CA GLU A 139 -26.49 21.26 3.42
C GLU A 139 -27.89 20.95 2.87
N SER A 140 -28.16 19.70 2.45
CA SER A 140 -29.50 19.29 2.02
C SER A 140 -30.53 19.19 3.17
N LYS A 141 -30.07 19.09 4.42
CA LYS A 141 -30.94 19.12 5.60
C LYS A 141 -31.20 20.55 6.07
N GLU A 142 -30.25 21.45 5.88
CA GLU A 142 -30.40 22.90 6.08
C GLU A 142 -31.26 23.54 4.98
N SER A 143 -31.11 23.13 3.72
CA SER A 143 -31.95 23.62 2.61
C SER A 143 -33.41 23.17 2.74
N LYS A 144 -33.66 21.95 3.24
CA LYS A 144 -35.03 21.45 3.49
C LYS A 144 -35.74 22.14 4.67
N ALA A 145 -35.02 22.89 5.50
CA ALA A 145 -35.60 23.74 6.54
C ALA A 145 -35.85 25.19 6.05
N ALA A 146 -35.23 25.60 4.94
CA ALA A 146 -35.34 26.95 4.38
C ALA A 146 -36.30 27.05 3.17
N GLU A 147 -36.69 25.92 2.56
CA GLU A 147 -37.49 25.92 1.34
C GLU A 147 -39.00 25.74 1.62
N ALA A 148 -39.58 26.74 2.29
CA ALA A 148 -41.01 26.98 2.37
C ALA A 148 -41.32 28.46 2.07
N GLU A 149 -40.79 29.00 0.96
CA GLU A 149 -41.33 30.19 0.28
C GLU A 149 -40.76 30.25 -1.15
N ALA A 150 -41.65 30.31 -2.14
CA ALA A 150 -41.40 30.24 -3.59
C ALA A 150 -41.06 31.63 -4.19
N PRO A 151 -41.04 31.88 -5.53
CA PRO A 151 -40.66 31.08 -6.70
C PRO A 151 -39.73 31.82 -7.73
N VAL A 152 -39.04 31.03 -8.55
CA VAL A 152 -38.84 31.09 -10.04
C VAL A 152 -38.64 32.44 -10.78
N THR A 153 -37.51 32.58 -11.48
CA THR A 153 -37.42 33.10 -12.86
C THR A 153 -36.22 32.49 -13.61
N ALA A 154 -36.39 32.28 -14.91
CA ALA A 154 -35.52 31.49 -15.79
C ALA A 154 -34.98 32.32 -16.98
N ALA A 155 -33.85 31.82 -17.54
CA ALA A 155 -33.29 32.01 -18.90
C ALA A 155 -32.35 33.23 -19.16
N PRO A 156 -31.46 33.21 -20.19
CA PRO A 156 -30.62 32.12 -20.75
C PRO A 156 -29.19 32.56 -21.27
N ALA A 157 -28.42 31.59 -21.83
CA ALA A 157 -27.27 31.67 -22.79
C ALA A 157 -25.90 32.16 -22.24
N THR A 158 -24.69 31.69 -22.63
CA THR A 158 -24.11 31.32 -23.95
C THR A 158 -22.78 30.50 -23.83
N GLU A 159 -22.51 29.69 -24.86
CA GLU A 159 -21.28 29.13 -25.50
C GLU A 159 -19.84 29.15 -24.88
N ALA A 160 -19.23 27.93 -24.79
CA ALA A 160 -17.94 27.39 -25.34
C ALA A 160 -16.65 28.25 -25.50
N PRO A 161 -15.43 27.67 -25.74
CA PRO A 161 -14.73 26.47 -25.20
C PRO A 161 -13.21 26.72 -24.85
N GLU A 162 -12.51 25.63 -24.48
CA GLU A 162 -11.06 25.32 -24.68
C GLU A 162 -9.94 25.60 -23.63
N ALA A 163 -8.94 24.68 -23.73
CA ALA A 163 -7.63 24.53 -23.05
C ALA A 163 -7.63 23.85 -21.66
N THR A 164 -7.01 22.67 -21.46
CA THR A 164 -5.56 22.44 -21.62
C THR A 164 -5.23 20.95 -21.62
N GLU A 165 -4.46 20.51 -22.63
CA GLU A 165 -3.70 19.25 -22.60
C GLU A 165 -2.43 19.44 -21.77
N ALA A 166 -2.19 18.49 -20.87
CA ALA A 166 -1.02 18.42 -20.02
C ALA A 166 0.10 17.62 -20.72
N ALA A 167 1.24 18.26 -20.95
CA ALA A 167 2.51 17.60 -21.21
C ALA A 167 3.36 17.66 -19.93
N ALA A 168 3.95 16.52 -19.59
CA ALA A 168 4.73 16.29 -18.37
C ALA A 168 5.90 17.27 -18.23
N ALA A 169 5.91 18.02 -17.13
CA ALA A 169 7.05 18.76 -16.63
C ALA A 169 7.36 18.24 -15.22
N VAL A 170 8.50 17.58 -15.07
CA VAL A 170 9.11 17.31 -13.77
C VAL A 170 9.39 18.67 -13.13
N GLU A 171 8.74 18.97 -11.99
CA GLU A 171 8.97 20.21 -11.27
C GLU A 171 10.38 20.20 -10.67
N LEU A 172 11.31 20.83 -11.39
CA LEU A 172 12.65 21.14 -10.92
C LEU A 172 12.55 22.19 -9.78
N PRO A 173 13.23 21.99 -8.63
CA PRO A 173 13.29 23.00 -7.60
C PRO A 173 13.99 24.28 -8.10
N LYS A 174 13.52 25.44 -7.63
CA LYS A 174 14.03 26.77 -8.03
C LYS A 174 15.55 26.84 -7.84
N GLY A 175 16.29 27.11 -8.93
CA GLY A 175 17.75 27.26 -8.90
C GLY A 175 18.54 25.98 -9.17
N SER A 176 17.87 24.85 -9.40
CA SER A 176 18.52 23.59 -9.77
C SER A 176 18.47 23.33 -11.28
N VAL A 177 19.48 22.63 -11.79
CA VAL A 177 19.50 22.10 -13.16
C VAL A 177 19.61 20.58 -13.10
N ALA A 178 18.92 19.88 -14.00
CA ALA A 178 19.05 18.43 -14.15
C ALA A 178 20.48 18.06 -14.58
N ALA A 179 20.93 16.86 -14.21
CA ALA A 179 22.19 16.33 -14.72
C ALA A 179 22.18 16.23 -16.25
N ASN A 180 23.37 16.29 -16.87
CA ASN A 180 23.52 16.01 -18.30
C ASN A 180 23.15 14.55 -18.61
N GLU A 181 23.01 14.19 -19.89
CA GLU A 181 22.67 12.81 -20.33
C GLU A 181 23.66 11.75 -19.80
N ASP A 182 24.88 12.16 -19.44
CA ASP A 182 25.92 11.31 -18.85
C ASP A 182 25.93 11.29 -17.30
N GLY A 183 24.95 11.91 -16.64
CA GLY A 183 24.89 12.04 -15.17
C GLY A 183 25.90 13.03 -14.57
N SER A 184 26.65 13.75 -15.42
CA SER A 184 27.68 14.71 -15.03
C SER A 184 27.11 16.10 -14.74
N ALA A 185 27.89 16.89 -14.00
CA ALA A 185 27.59 18.28 -13.66
C ALA A 185 27.48 19.16 -14.91
N PRO A 186 26.44 20.01 -15.02
CA PRO A 186 26.45 21.13 -15.97
C PRO A 186 27.58 22.13 -15.63
N GLU A 187 28.13 22.81 -16.65
CA GLU A 187 29.21 23.78 -16.45
C GLU A 187 28.81 24.87 -15.44
N GLY A 188 29.59 25.01 -14.36
CA GLY A 188 29.34 26.01 -13.31
C GLY A 188 28.50 25.53 -12.12
N TYR A 189 28.12 24.25 -12.06
CA TYR A 189 27.38 23.67 -10.94
C TYR A 189 28.25 22.64 -10.20
N SER A 190 28.69 22.95 -8.98
CA SER A 190 29.60 22.09 -8.20
C SER A 190 28.93 21.43 -6.99
N VAL A 191 27.64 21.69 -6.75
CA VAL A 191 26.91 21.15 -5.59
C VAL A 191 25.89 20.12 -6.05
N LYS A 192 26.06 18.88 -5.57
CA LYS A 192 25.18 17.74 -5.87
C LYS A 192 23.96 17.75 -4.96
N GLY A 193 22.76 17.71 -5.53
CA GLY A 193 21.48 17.58 -4.83
C GLY A 193 20.82 16.23 -5.09
N ASN A 194 20.24 15.64 -4.05
CA ASN A 194 19.53 14.37 -4.13
C ASN A 194 18.05 14.57 -3.74
N ALA A 195 17.12 14.26 -4.65
CA ALA A 195 15.70 14.51 -4.45
C ALA A 195 15.12 13.63 -3.33
N ASP A 196 15.54 12.37 -3.31
CA ASP A 196 15.01 11.35 -2.40
C ASP A 196 15.34 11.64 -0.93
N SER A 197 16.51 12.21 -0.66
CA SER A 197 16.99 12.49 0.70
C SER A 197 16.86 13.95 1.11
N GLY A 198 16.58 14.86 0.16
CA GLY A 198 16.52 16.30 0.41
C GLY A 198 17.87 16.87 0.87
N LYS A 199 18.98 16.24 0.50
CA LYS A 199 20.33 16.63 0.95
C LYS A 199 21.20 17.12 -0.19
N TYR A 200 22.10 18.05 0.12
CA TYR A 200 23.13 18.50 -0.80
C TYR A 200 24.54 18.12 -0.33
N HIS A 201 25.44 18.00 -1.31
CA HIS A 201 26.85 17.67 -1.14
C HIS A 201 27.71 18.68 -1.90
N VAL A 202 28.66 19.30 -1.21
CA VAL A 202 29.64 20.24 -1.77
C VAL A 202 30.87 19.47 -2.24
N GLU A 203 31.49 19.94 -3.32
CA GLU A 203 32.76 19.45 -3.84
C GLU A 203 33.83 19.44 -2.74
N GLY A 204 34.39 18.25 -2.45
CA GLY A 204 35.35 18.03 -1.36
C GLY A 204 34.77 17.45 -0.06
N SER A 205 33.44 17.25 0.04
CA SER A 205 32.84 16.56 1.19
C SER A 205 33.07 15.05 1.17
N GLN A 206 33.06 14.41 2.35
CA GLN A 206 33.35 12.97 2.54
C GLN A 206 32.52 12.02 1.66
N TRP A 207 31.33 12.45 1.24
CA TRP A 207 30.40 11.64 0.45
C TRP A 207 30.21 12.17 -0.98
N TYR A 208 30.94 13.21 -1.39
CA TYR A 208 30.74 13.85 -2.70
C TYR A 208 30.93 12.87 -3.88
N ASP A 209 31.99 12.07 -3.86
CA ASP A 209 32.31 11.15 -4.96
C ASP A 209 31.43 9.90 -5.01
N GLN A 210 30.82 9.52 -3.88
CA GLN A 210 29.97 8.34 -3.77
C GLN A 210 28.50 8.62 -4.11
N THR A 211 28.10 9.89 -4.06
CA THR A 211 26.71 10.28 -4.31
C THR A 211 26.46 10.55 -5.80
N GLU A 212 25.49 9.84 -6.36
CA GLU A 212 24.86 10.15 -7.65
C GLU A 212 23.87 11.31 -7.45
N ALA A 213 24.06 12.38 -8.23
CA ALA A 213 23.27 13.59 -8.13
C ALA A 213 22.12 13.55 -9.14
N GLU A 214 20.90 13.86 -8.67
CA GLU A 214 19.74 14.03 -9.55
C GLU A 214 19.56 15.48 -9.96
N PHE A 215 20.06 16.40 -9.11
CA PHE A 215 20.05 17.83 -9.34
C PHE A 215 21.42 18.43 -9.06
N TRP A 216 21.73 19.51 -9.75
CA TRP A 216 22.95 20.27 -9.54
C TRP A 216 22.61 21.71 -9.16
N PHE A 217 23.31 22.27 -8.18
CA PHE A 217 23.22 23.65 -7.72
C PHE A 217 24.52 24.41 -7.98
N THR A 218 24.40 25.72 -8.21
CA THR A 218 25.54 26.65 -8.39
C THR A 218 26.30 26.89 -7.09
N SER A 219 25.61 26.85 -5.95
CA SER A 219 26.21 27.06 -4.63
C SER A 219 25.44 26.34 -3.52
N ALA A 220 26.08 26.20 -2.36
CA ALA A 220 25.44 25.63 -1.17
C ALA A 220 24.31 26.54 -0.63
N GLU A 221 24.37 27.85 -0.90
CA GLU A 221 23.31 28.79 -0.52
C GLU A 221 22.05 28.58 -1.37
N ASP A 222 22.22 28.31 -2.67
CA ASP A 222 21.11 28.00 -3.58
C ASP A 222 20.44 26.67 -3.22
N ALA A 223 21.22 25.67 -2.81
CA ALA A 223 20.69 24.39 -2.33
C ALA A 223 19.86 24.56 -1.04
N LYS A 224 20.35 25.36 -0.07
CA LYS A 224 19.60 25.70 1.14
C LYS A 224 18.33 26.49 0.82
N ALA A 225 18.39 27.44 -0.11
CA ALA A 225 17.24 28.21 -0.57
C ALA A 225 16.18 27.34 -1.27
N ALA A 226 16.62 26.27 -1.94
CA ALA A 226 15.77 25.24 -2.53
C ALA A 226 15.24 24.21 -1.51
N GLY A 227 15.61 24.34 -0.22
CA GLY A 227 15.12 23.50 0.87
C GLY A 227 15.93 22.23 1.14
N PHE A 228 17.16 22.13 0.62
CA PHE A 228 18.04 20.99 0.85
C PHE A 228 18.93 21.20 2.09
N GLU A 229 19.09 20.15 2.88
CA GLU A 229 19.92 20.14 4.09
C GLU A 229 21.36 19.64 3.81
N PRO A 230 22.39 20.12 4.53
CA PRO A 230 23.75 19.60 4.36
C PRO A 230 23.84 18.14 4.80
N ALA A 231 24.38 17.26 3.95
CA ALA A 231 24.59 15.87 4.34
C ALA A 231 25.65 15.78 5.47
N GLY A 232 25.23 15.27 6.64
CA GLY A 232 26.08 15.16 7.83
C GLY A 232 26.34 16.45 8.60
N GLY A 233 25.59 17.53 8.31
CA GLY A 233 25.75 18.84 8.94
C GLY A 233 26.79 19.73 8.24
N GLU A 234 26.81 21.02 8.57
CA GLU A 234 27.67 22.00 7.88
C GLU A 234 29.17 21.68 8.00
N ALA A 235 29.60 21.12 9.13
CA ALA A 235 30.99 20.71 9.35
C ALA A 235 31.45 19.57 8.44
N ALA A 236 30.55 18.69 8.00
CA ALA A 236 30.87 17.60 7.07
C ALA A 236 30.90 18.05 5.60
N GLN A 237 30.43 19.27 5.33
CA GLN A 237 30.43 19.93 4.02
C GLN A 237 31.58 20.93 3.87
N ALA A 238 32.36 21.17 4.93
CA ALA A 238 33.58 21.95 4.84
C ALA A 238 34.60 21.19 3.96
N GLN A 239 35.11 21.86 2.93
CA GLN A 239 36.23 21.37 2.13
C GLN A 239 37.36 21.01 3.09
N GLY A 240 37.89 19.79 2.96
CA GLY A 240 38.84 19.20 3.90
C GLY A 240 40.22 19.89 3.93
N ASP A 241 40.25 21.14 4.38
CA ASP A 241 41.44 21.93 4.72
C ASP A 241 41.52 22.12 6.25
N ASP A 242 41.46 21.01 7.00
CA ASP A 242 42.06 20.93 8.35
C ASP A 242 42.03 19.47 8.85
N ALA A 243 43.06 18.70 8.48
CA ALA A 243 43.48 17.48 9.16
C ALA A 243 44.97 17.21 8.90
#